data_AF-A0A0F9GTS1-F1
#
_entry.id   AF-A0A0F9GTS1-F1
#
_cell.length_a   1.000
_cell.length_b   1.000
_cell.length_c   1.000
_cell.angle_alpha   90.00
_cell.angle_beta   90.00
_cell.angle_gamma   90.00
#
_symmetry.space_group_name_H-M   'P 1'
#
loop_
_entity.id
_entity.type
_entity.pdbx_description
1 polymer ?
#
loop_
_entity_poly.entity_id
_entity_poly.type
_entity_poly.pdbx_seq_one_letter_code
_entity_poly.pdbx_strand_id
1 'polypeptide(L)'
;MSTHKGVADGLAELDSSGIVPTSQLPAYVDSIDEYADLATLISTDPQEANKVYVTVDDNKVFRYTGTAGSYSEISPTLVLGSTSATAYRGDRGTTAYDHSQSAHNYEPVNADIVKSTAGVLPALDGSNLTGINAGSGN
;
A
#
# COMPACT_ATOMS: atom_id res chain seq x y z
N MET A 1 24.54 -32.58 -45.00
CA MET A 1 23.94 -31.39 -44.35
C MET A 1 22.45 -31.65 -44.21
N SER A 2 21.89 -31.58 -43.01
CA SER A 2 20.44 -31.82 -42.83
C SER A 2 19.69 -30.60 -43.37
N THR A 3 18.94 -30.79 -44.45
CA THR A 3 18.18 -29.74 -45.17
C THR A 3 16.98 -29.21 -44.39
N HIS A 4 16.75 -29.75 -43.19
CA HIS A 4 15.61 -29.44 -42.34
C HIS A 4 15.94 -28.46 -41.22
N LYS A 5 17.20 -28.04 -41.06
CA LYS A 5 17.60 -27.10 -39.99
C LYS A 5 17.14 -25.68 -40.33
N GLY A 6 16.43 -25.04 -39.40
CA GLY A 6 16.09 -23.61 -39.49
C GLY A 6 15.10 -23.24 -40.59
N VAL A 7 14.42 -24.23 -41.19
CA VAL A 7 13.39 -24.03 -42.21
C VAL A 7 11.99 -24.21 -41.60
N ALA A 8 10.99 -23.58 -42.22
CA ALA A 8 9.59 -23.83 -41.88
C ALA A 8 9.27 -25.33 -42.02
N ASP A 9 8.44 -25.85 -41.10
CA ASP A 9 8.12 -27.28 -40.97
C ASP A 9 9.35 -28.20 -40.74
N GLY A 10 10.48 -27.62 -40.34
CA GLY A 10 11.74 -28.31 -40.09
C GLY A 10 12.06 -28.53 -38.60
N LEU A 11 13.35 -28.66 -38.33
CA LEU A 11 13.95 -28.82 -37.01
C LEU A 11 14.55 -27.50 -36.54
N ALA A 12 14.42 -27.20 -35.25
CA ALA A 12 15.12 -26.10 -34.61
C ALA A 12 16.64 -26.26 -34.74
N GLU A 13 17.34 -25.14 -34.88
CA GLU A 13 18.79 -25.08 -34.90
C GLU A 13 19.32 -24.98 -33.47
N LEU A 14 20.59 -25.33 -33.30
CA LEU A 14 21.32 -25.08 -32.07
C LEU A 14 22.50 -24.15 -32.38
N ASP A 15 22.72 -23.16 -31.53
CA ASP A 15 23.89 -22.28 -31.57
C ASP A 15 25.17 -23.01 -31.14
N SER A 16 26.29 -22.28 -31.04
CA SER A 16 27.58 -22.85 -30.60
C SER A 16 27.57 -23.41 -29.18
N SER A 17 26.57 -23.04 -28.37
CA SER A 17 26.37 -23.50 -27.01
C SER A 17 25.40 -24.68 -26.94
N GLY A 18 24.83 -25.12 -28.07
CA GLY A 18 23.86 -26.21 -28.11
C GLY A 18 22.44 -25.78 -27.73
N ILE A 19 22.10 -24.48 -27.85
CA ILE A 19 20.79 -23.92 -27.45
C ILE A 19 20.04 -23.41 -28.67
N VAL A 20 18.70 -23.53 -28.65
CA VAL A 20 17.84 -22.94 -29.69
C VAL A 20 17.97 -21.41 -29.67
N PRO A 21 18.38 -20.76 -30.77
CA PRO A 21 18.50 -19.31 -30.83
C PRO A 21 17.18 -18.61 -30.55
N THR A 22 17.22 -17.44 -29.92
CA THR A 22 16.02 -16.63 -29.61
C THR A 22 15.25 -16.20 -30.86
N SER A 23 15.91 -16.12 -32.03
CA SER A 23 15.27 -15.85 -33.32
C SER A 23 14.30 -16.96 -33.76
N GLN A 24 14.40 -18.16 -33.19
CA GLN A 24 13.48 -19.27 -33.41
C GLN A 24 12.43 -19.41 -32.30
N LEU A 25 12.48 -18.57 -31.27
CA LEU A 25 11.47 -18.54 -30.22
C LEU A 25 10.31 -17.62 -30.63
N PRO A 26 9.06 -18.00 -30.35
CA PRO A 26 7.93 -17.12 -30.53
C PRO A 26 8.07 -15.82 -29.72
N ALA A 27 7.53 -14.71 -30.23
CA ALA A 27 7.64 -13.38 -29.60
C ALA A 27 7.00 -13.25 -28.21
N TYR A 28 6.19 -14.24 -27.78
CA TYR A 28 5.62 -14.29 -26.43
C TYR A 28 6.59 -14.90 -25.40
N VAL A 29 7.77 -15.34 -25.80
CA VAL A 29 8.81 -15.86 -24.90
C VAL A 29 9.78 -14.73 -24.56
N ASP A 30 9.63 -14.17 -23.36
CA ASP A 30 10.56 -13.19 -22.82
C ASP A 30 11.83 -13.90 -22.30
N SER A 31 12.99 -13.25 -22.47
CA SER A 31 14.23 -13.65 -21.78
C SER A 31 14.27 -13.05 -20.36
N ILE A 32 15.00 -13.67 -19.44
CA ILE A 32 15.22 -13.16 -18.07
C ILE A 32 16.69 -12.78 -17.89
N ASP A 33 16.93 -11.56 -17.43
CA ASP A 33 18.25 -11.12 -16.96
C ASP A 33 18.17 -10.70 -15.49
N GLU A 34 19.18 -11.09 -14.72
CA GLU A 34 19.30 -10.76 -13.31
C GLU A 34 20.33 -9.64 -13.09
N TYR A 35 19.98 -8.71 -12.21
CA TYR A 35 20.81 -7.57 -11.81
C TYR A 35 20.93 -7.51 -10.29
N ALA A 36 22.04 -6.96 -9.79
CA ALA A 36 22.29 -6.86 -8.36
C ALA A 36 21.19 -6.05 -7.62
N ASP A 37 20.80 -4.91 -8.19
CA ASP A 37 19.79 -3.99 -7.66
C ASP A 37 19.22 -3.11 -8.79
N LEU A 38 18.18 -2.33 -8.50
CA LEU A 38 17.54 -1.45 -9.47
C LEU A 38 18.48 -0.35 -9.99
N ALA A 39 19.41 0.14 -9.15
CA ALA A 39 20.37 1.17 -9.57
C ALA A 39 21.34 0.62 -10.62
N THR A 40 21.79 -0.62 -10.46
CA THR A 40 22.65 -1.33 -11.40
C THR A 40 21.91 -1.57 -12.72
N LEU A 41 20.64 -2.00 -12.67
CA LEU A 41 19.80 -2.13 -13.86
C LEU A 41 19.67 -0.79 -14.61
N ILE A 42 19.32 0.29 -13.91
CA ILE A 42 19.16 1.63 -14.52
C ILE A 42 20.49 2.17 -15.06
N SER A 43 21.61 1.90 -14.38
CA SER A 43 22.94 2.35 -14.83
C SER A 43 23.48 1.56 -16.02
N THR A 44 23.18 0.26 -16.10
CA THR A 44 23.55 -0.60 -17.23
C THR A 44 22.69 -0.29 -18.45
N ASP A 45 21.40 -0.02 -18.21
CA ASP A 45 20.39 0.37 -19.18
C ASP A 45 20.41 -0.44 -20.48
N PRO A 46 20.12 -1.75 -20.44
CA PRO A 46 20.07 -2.59 -21.64
C PRO A 46 19.04 -2.14 -22.68
N GLN A 47 17.96 -1.47 -22.27
CA GLN A 47 16.90 -0.93 -23.16
C GLN A 47 16.22 -1.97 -24.08
N GLU A 48 16.29 -3.26 -23.75
CA GLU A 48 15.70 -4.32 -24.55
C GLU A 48 14.20 -4.49 -24.23
N ALA A 49 13.37 -4.45 -25.28
CA ALA A 49 11.97 -4.87 -25.23
C ALA A 49 11.87 -6.41 -25.23
N ASN A 50 10.76 -6.97 -24.72
CA ASN A 50 10.55 -8.42 -24.60
C ASN A 50 11.58 -9.12 -23.69
N LYS A 51 12.02 -8.39 -22.67
CA LYS A 51 12.91 -8.90 -21.63
C LYS A 51 12.33 -8.60 -20.26
N VAL A 52 12.46 -9.57 -19.38
CA VAL A 52 12.12 -9.48 -17.96
C VAL A 52 13.42 -9.27 -17.19
N TYR A 53 13.44 -8.27 -16.34
CA TYR A 53 14.59 -7.97 -15.49
C TYR A 53 14.24 -8.30 -14.05
N VAL A 54 15.11 -9.00 -13.34
CA VAL A 54 14.94 -9.33 -11.93
C VAL A 54 16.07 -8.70 -11.13
N THR A 55 15.74 -8.01 -10.04
CA THR A 55 16.73 -7.51 -9.08
C THR A 55 16.84 -8.50 -7.94
N VAL A 56 18.07 -8.97 -7.64
CA VAL A 56 18.27 -10.08 -6.70
C VAL A 56 18.35 -9.62 -5.23
N ASP A 57 18.53 -8.33 -4.98
CA ASP A 57 18.53 -7.76 -3.64
C ASP A 57 17.14 -7.80 -2.99
N ASP A 58 16.08 -7.56 -3.76
CA ASP A 58 14.70 -7.54 -3.28
C ASP A 58 13.71 -8.42 -4.08
N ASN A 59 14.21 -9.22 -5.03
CA ASN A 59 13.43 -10.12 -5.91
C ASN A 59 12.31 -9.41 -6.69
N LYS A 60 12.47 -8.12 -6.99
CA LYS A 60 11.51 -7.40 -7.83
C LYS A 60 11.71 -7.70 -9.30
N VAL A 61 10.61 -7.60 -10.04
CA VAL A 61 10.54 -7.91 -11.46
C VAL A 61 10.16 -6.65 -12.23
N PHE A 62 10.94 -6.31 -13.24
CA PHE A 62 10.81 -5.09 -14.03
C PHE A 62 10.67 -5.35 -15.53
N ARG A 63 10.07 -4.38 -16.23
CA ARG A 63 10.01 -4.28 -17.70
C ARG A 63 10.51 -2.91 -18.14
N TYR A 64 11.30 -2.87 -19.21
CA TYR A 64 11.67 -1.62 -19.86
C TYR A 64 10.42 -0.92 -20.45
N THR A 65 10.30 0.39 -20.24
CA THR A 65 9.10 1.15 -20.66
C THR A 65 9.29 1.88 -21.99
N GLY A 66 10.38 1.63 -22.72
CA GLY A 66 10.66 2.26 -24.01
C GLY A 66 11.35 3.63 -23.91
N THR A 67 11.67 4.10 -22.70
CA THR A 67 12.42 5.34 -22.46
C THR A 67 13.69 5.01 -21.69
N ALA A 68 14.84 5.50 -22.16
CA ALA A 68 16.15 5.22 -21.54
C ALA A 68 16.11 5.45 -20.01
N GLY A 69 16.66 4.49 -19.26
CA GLY A 69 16.65 4.51 -17.80
C GLY A 69 15.28 4.31 -17.13
N SER A 70 14.22 4.00 -17.89
CA SER A 70 12.86 3.85 -17.35
C SER A 70 12.41 2.38 -17.35
N TYR A 71 12.22 1.86 -16.15
CA TYR A 71 11.80 0.48 -15.90
C TYR A 71 10.61 0.48 -14.94
N SER A 72 9.55 -0.27 -15.28
CA SER A 72 8.35 -0.41 -14.45
C SER A 72 8.37 -1.74 -13.73
N GLU A 73 8.10 -1.73 -12.43
CA GLU A 73 7.86 -2.96 -11.65
C GLU A 73 6.55 -3.60 -12.11
N ILE A 74 6.57 -4.91 -12.40
CA ILE A 74 5.42 -5.65 -12.94
C ILE A 74 4.49 -6.15 -11.82
N SER A 75 5.02 -6.36 -10.62
CA SER A 75 4.26 -6.87 -9.47
C SER A 75 4.56 -6.08 -8.20
N PRO A 76 4.25 -4.77 -8.18
CA PRO A 76 4.49 -3.93 -7.01
C PRO A 76 3.71 -4.45 -5.81
N THR A 77 4.41 -4.65 -4.69
CA THR A 77 3.77 -4.98 -3.41
C THR A 77 2.87 -3.84 -2.95
N LEU A 78 1.65 -4.15 -2.56
CA LEU A 78 0.70 -3.17 -2.04
C LEU A 78 1.16 -2.61 -0.69
N VAL A 79 1.33 -1.30 -0.60
CA VAL A 79 1.74 -0.59 0.63
C VAL A 79 0.51 -0.10 1.41
N LEU A 80 0.54 -0.21 2.74
CA LEU A 80 -0.50 0.34 3.62
C LEU A 80 -0.24 1.83 3.95
N GLY A 81 -1.27 2.66 3.91
CA GLY A 81 -1.15 4.10 4.13
C GLY A 81 -2.47 4.87 4.03
N SER A 82 -2.38 6.19 3.95
CA SER A 82 -3.53 7.10 3.84
C SER A 82 -3.49 8.03 2.62
N THR A 83 -2.64 7.73 1.63
CA THR A 83 -2.58 8.46 0.35
C THR A 83 -3.32 7.69 -0.74
N SER A 84 -3.55 8.32 -1.89
CA SER A 84 -4.20 7.68 -3.05
C SER A 84 -3.44 6.50 -3.63
N ALA A 85 -2.15 6.34 -3.30
CA ALA A 85 -1.29 5.27 -3.79
C ALA A 85 -1.14 4.08 -2.81
N THR A 86 -1.89 4.10 -1.70
CA THR A 86 -1.77 3.10 -0.63
C THR A 86 -3.12 2.53 -0.24
N ALA A 87 -3.15 1.27 0.22
CA ALA A 87 -4.35 0.70 0.80
C ALA A 87 -4.52 1.15 2.25
N TYR A 88 -5.75 1.48 2.63
CA TYR A 88 -6.04 1.81 4.03
C TYR A 88 -5.98 0.57 4.91
N ARG A 89 -5.54 0.75 6.16
CA ARG A 89 -5.45 -0.33 7.15
C ARG A 89 -6.82 -0.95 7.45
N GLY A 90 -7.01 -2.23 7.13
CA GLY A 90 -8.29 -2.93 7.28
C GLY A 90 -8.76 -3.06 8.74
N ASP A 91 -7.81 -3.20 9.67
CA ASP A 91 -8.08 -3.30 11.11
C ASP A 91 -8.62 -1.99 11.73
N ARG A 92 -8.42 -0.84 11.10
CA ARG A 92 -9.11 0.40 11.48
C ARG A 92 -10.61 0.31 11.25
N GLY A 93 -11.03 -0.37 10.18
CA GLY A 93 -12.44 -0.65 9.92
C GLY A 93 -13.05 -1.53 11.02
N THR A 94 -12.34 -2.60 11.41
CA THR A 94 -12.72 -3.44 12.55
C THR A 94 -12.81 -2.63 13.84
N THR A 95 -11.80 -1.82 14.15
CA THR A 95 -11.78 -0.97 15.35
C THR A 95 -12.96 0.00 15.38
N ALA A 96 -13.25 0.66 14.25
CA ALA A 96 -14.37 1.60 14.16
C ALA A 96 -15.72 0.88 14.27
N TYR A 97 -15.86 -0.30 13.66
CA TYR A 97 -17.04 -1.14 13.80
C TYR A 97 -17.25 -1.55 15.26
N ASP A 98 -16.24 -2.10 15.92
CA ASP A 98 -16.32 -2.52 17.32
C ASP A 98 -16.64 -1.34 18.26
N HIS A 99 -16.02 -0.18 18.03
CA HIS A 99 -16.37 1.06 18.74
C HIS A 99 -17.82 1.47 18.51
N SER A 100 -18.34 1.33 17.29
CA SER A 100 -19.75 1.68 16.97
C SER A 100 -20.76 0.74 17.63
N GLN A 101 -20.38 -0.51 17.91
CA GLN A 101 -21.25 -1.47 18.60
C GLN A 101 -21.20 -1.29 20.13
N SER A 102 -20.24 -0.52 20.64
CA SER A 102 -20.15 -0.24 22.07
C SER A 102 -21.28 0.71 22.49
N ALA A 103 -22.01 0.35 23.55
CA ALA A 103 -23.07 1.19 24.08
C ALA A 103 -22.49 2.54 24.51
N HIS A 104 -22.92 3.63 23.85
CA HIS A 104 -22.60 4.97 24.31
C HIS A 104 -23.36 5.25 25.60
N ASN A 105 -22.64 5.60 26.68
CA ASN A 105 -23.25 6.13 27.88
C ASN A 105 -23.79 7.53 27.56
N TYR A 106 -25.04 7.59 27.14
CA TYR A 106 -25.76 8.85 27.00
C TYR A 106 -26.13 9.35 28.40
N GLU A 107 -25.52 10.44 28.83
CA GLU A 107 -26.06 11.24 29.91
C GLU A 107 -27.22 12.06 29.34
N PRO A 108 -28.47 11.84 29.78
CA PRO A 108 -29.60 12.60 29.25
C PRO A 108 -29.39 14.08 29.53
N VAL A 109 -29.85 14.95 28.62
CA VAL A 109 -29.73 16.42 28.70
C VAL A 109 -30.50 17.02 29.90
N ASN A 110 -31.11 16.16 30.72
CA ASN A 110 -31.88 16.46 31.92
C ASN A 110 -31.36 15.68 33.15
N ALA A 111 -30.22 14.99 33.06
CA ALA A 111 -29.50 14.55 34.25
C ALA A 111 -28.96 15.82 34.91
N ASP A 112 -29.46 16.15 36.10
CA ASP A 112 -28.95 17.24 36.92
C ASP A 112 -27.42 17.24 36.86
N ILE A 113 -26.84 18.33 36.33
CA ILE A 113 -25.40 18.50 36.06
C ILE A 113 -24.56 18.48 37.36
N VAL A 114 -25.17 18.25 38.52
CA VAL A 114 -24.50 18.14 39.81
C VAL A 114 -24.15 16.68 40.13
N LYS A 115 -23.23 16.10 39.35
CA LYS A 115 -22.53 14.87 39.76
C LYS A 115 -21.17 15.25 40.30
N SER A 116 -21.13 15.62 41.59
CA SER A 116 -19.87 15.68 42.31
C SER A 116 -19.39 14.25 42.58
N THR A 117 -18.10 13.98 42.38
CA THR A 117 -17.46 12.71 42.77
C THR A 117 -17.47 12.48 44.30
N ALA A 118 -18.04 13.40 45.07
CA ALA A 118 -18.15 13.39 46.52
C ALA A 118 -19.61 13.63 46.97
N GLY A 119 -20.57 12.94 46.36
CA GLY A 119 -21.97 12.99 46.78
C GLY A 119 -22.70 14.28 46.42
N VAL A 120 -24.03 14.21 46.52
CA VAL A 120 -24.98 15.29 46.25
C VAL A 120 -24.53 16.56 46.98
N LEU A 121 -24.18 17.61 46.23
CA LEU A 121 -24.11 18.93 46.84
C LEU A 121 -25.53 19.25 47.30
N PRO A 122 -25.75 19.55 48.60
CA PRO A 122 -27.09 19.91 49.07
C PRO A 122 -27.60 21.03 48.17
N ALA A 123 -28.83 20.86 47.70
CA ALA A 123 -29.47 21.74 46.73
C ALA A 123 -29.07 23.21 46.96
N LEU A 124 -28.67 23.91 45.91
CA LEU A 124 -28.63 25.37 45.93
C LEU A 124 -30.08 25.88 46.02
N ASP A 125 -30.76 25.63 47.13
CA ASP A 125 -32.11 26.13 47.42
C ASP A 125 -32.11 27.59 47.89
N GLY A 126 -30.99 28.29 47.71
CA GLY A 126 -30.81 29.66 48.17
C GLY A 126 -30.49 29.78 49.66
N SER A 127 -30.68 28.73 50.49
CA SER A 127 -30.39 28.79 51.92
C SER A 127 -28.90 28.95 52.23
N ASN A 128 -28.02 28.55 51.32
CA ASN A 128 -26.56 28.65 51.45
C ASN A 128 -25.98 29.98 50.90
N LEU A 129 -26.84 30.91 50.45
CA LEU A 129 -26.47 32.28 50.03
C LEU A 129 -26.69 33.29 51.18
N THR A 130 -26.33 32.93 52.40
CA THR A 130 -26.34 33.88 53.53
C THR A 130 -25.13 34.82 53.40
N GLY A 131 -25.33 35.98 52.78
CA GLY A 131 -24.27 36.99 52.65
C GLY A 131 -24.40 37.92 51.45
N ILE A 132 -25.31 37.63 50.50
CA ILE A 132 -25.62 38.58 49.43
C ILE A 132 -26.65 39.58 49.94
N ASN A 133 -26.17 40.69 50.50
CA ASN A 133 -27.03 41.86 50.72
C ASN A 133 -27.25 42.52 49.36
N ALA A 134 -28.48 42.51 48.84
CA ALA A 134 -28.83 43.32 47.68
C ALA A 134 -28.71 44.78 48.12
N GLY A 135 -27.58 45.41 47.84
CA GLY A 135 -27.37 46.82 48.12
C GLY A 135 -28.52 47.62 47.50
N SER A 136 -29.31 48.27 48.34
CA SER A 136 -30.37 49.16 47.87
C SER A 136 -29.70 50.24 47.03
N GLY A 137 -29.92 50.19 45.72
CA GLY A 137 -29.44 51.19 44.78
C GLY A 137 -29.90 52.59 45.19
N ASN A 138 -28.99 53.55 45.00
CA ASN A 138 -29.26 54.98 45.11
C ASN A 138 -30.11 55.46 43.92
#